data_AF-A0A2H0A1K9-F1
#
_entry.id   AF-A0A2H0A1K9-F1
#
_cell.length_a   1.000
_cell.length_b   1.000
_cell.length_c   1.000
_cell.angle_alpha   90.00
_cell.angle_beta   90.00
_cell.angle_gamma   90.00
#
_symmetry.space_group_name_H-M   'P 1'
#
loop_
_entity.id
_entity.type
_entity.pdbx_description
1 polymer ?
#
loop_
_entity_poly.entity_id
_entity_poly.type
_entity_poly.pdbx_seq_one_letter_code
_entity_poly.pdbx_strand_id
1 'polypeptide(L)'
;MGQTIAITGINSYFAATLLPRLESDPAVDTIIGIDNAPWKGGYTKVRFFREDIRSPKLADILRGADTVFHMAFIVGEIRDKKATSDININGTKNVFDACVSAGVRKIVYTSSATVYGADIHNPLGITEDRPPLKHKDSYYNASKVDVEKLVADYTGKYPDMIFTTLRAALLFGPRINNMFSKLFSMKLSALPPGVSYTQYVHEEDLGKALHLAFSKDLPGIYNVGADDAIATISAFKQAGVMIVPIPAFLLKWLATIGFFLRIFPAGGGWVTLGRYTIFMNCEKFKAATGWRPEWTSEATFSDFLKSREPAAPDNITQSILSWIFSSGPRTRPTMAVLHLLKLGKIPGLRRLIPWMDPKKNSMTYLPINESIGDITQQILPIQVVHDFIDKSDVHVIMNKCGCRLARKCEHFTNEIGCLFMGETALHLPHGVSRRVSREVAHAHVERAAEVGLVPITGKIRIDNFIFLTPDKNKLLSVCFCCHCCCMMTAFKQIPGPYLDNVMTPLEGLVIEVTEKCQGCGICMETCGFDAITIVNGRAVHSDQCRGCGRCERFCPNHAVRISITNPNAVADAEQRIMEYVNI
;
A
#
# COMPACT_ATOMS: atom_id res chain seq x y z
N MET A 1 12.84 -27.12 -10.47
CA MET A 1 13.04 -25.96 -9.57
C MET A 1 12.57 -24.76 -10.35
N GLY A 2 11.60 -24.03 -9.82
CA GLY A 2 11.19 -22.74 -10.36
C GLY A 2 12.26 -21.69 -10.07
N GLN A 3 12.12 -20.54 -10.73
CA GLN A 3 13.08 -19.45 -10.67
C GLN A 3 12.85 -18.59 -9.42
N THR A 4 13.93 -18.01 -8.91
CA THR A 4 13.91 -16.96 -7.90
C THR A 4 13.98 -15.60 -8.58
N ILE A 5 12.99 -14.76 -8.31
CA ILE A 5 12.90 -13.42 -8.89
C ILE A 5 13.15 -12.39 -7.79
N ALA A 6 13.99 -11.39 -8.02
CA ALA A 6 14.06 -10.22 -7.14
C ALA A 6 13.36 -9.01 -7.74
N ILE A 7 12.63 -8.25 -6.91
CA ILE A 7 11.96 -7.02 -7.31
C ILE A 7 12.39 -5.91 -6.36
N THR A 8 13.19 -4.97 -6.88
CA THR A 8 13.46 -3.71 -6.16
C THR A 8 12.30 -2.76 -6.39
N GLY A 9 11.85 -2.06 -5.33
CA GLY A 9 10.65 -1.24 -5.38
C GLY A 9 9.38 -2.10 -5.43
N ILE A 10 9.35 -3.20 -4.66
CA ILE A 10 8.23 -4.15 -4.66
C ILE A 10 6.90 -3.50 -4.23
N ASN A 11 6.93 -2.36 -3.52
CA ASN A 11 5.72 -1.61 -3.17
C ASN A 11 5.23 -0.66 -4.29
N SER A 12 5.92 -0.62 -5.44
CA SER A 12 5.59 0.24 -6.57
C SER A 12 4.34 -0.20 -7.31
N TYR A 13 3.73 0.73 -8.06
CA TYR A 13 2.58 0.41 -8.90
C TYR A 13 2.91 -0.59 -10.01
N PHE A 14 4.13 -0.59 -10.53
CA PHE A 14 4.57 -1.57 -11.54
C PHE A 14 4.69 -2.97 -10.92
N ALA A 15 5.25 -3.08 -9.72
CA ALA A 15 5.33 -4.34 -9.02
C ALA A 15 3.92 -4.88 -8.71
N ALA A 16 2.99 -4.01 -8.31
CA ALA A 16 1.60 -4.39 -8.03
C ALA A 16 0.87 -5.02 -9.24
N THR A 17 1.25 -4.69 -10.48
CA THR A 17 0.66 -5.33 -11.68
C THR A 17 1.30 -6.68 -12.01
N LEU A 18 2.55 -6.88 -11.61
CA LEU A 18 3.33 -8.09 -11.86
C LEU A 18 3.11 -9.17 -10.79
N LEU A 19 3.02 -8.78 -9.51
CA LEU A 19 2.95 -9.70 -8.37
C LEU A 19 1.84 -10.76 -8.48
N PRO A 20 0.58 -10.43 -8.84
CA PRO A 20 -0.46 -11.45 -9.00
C PRO A 20 -0.10 -12.55 -10.00
N ARG A 21 0.62 -12.18 -11.07
CA ARG A 21 1.01 -13.12 -12.13
C ARG A 21 2.13 -14.03 -11.66
N LEU A 22 3.16 -13.47 -11.02
CA LEU A 22 4.26 -14.26 -10.45
C LEU A 22 3.80 -15.18 -9.32
N GLU A 23 2.87 -14.72 -8.48
CA GLU A 23 2.26 -15.53 -7.43
C GLU A 23 1.60 -16.79 -8.02
N SER A 24 0.81 -16.62 -9.09
CA SER A 24 0.12 -17.72 -9.76
C SER A 24 1.00 -18.58 -10.67
N ASP A 25 2.19 -18.10 -11.05
CA ASP A 25 3.05 -18.77 -12.03
C ASP A 25 3.82 -19.94 -11.38
N PRO A 26 3.59 -21.20 -11.80
CA PRO A 26 4.30 -22.35 -11.25
C PRO A 26 5.80 -22.36 -11.58
N ALA A 27 6.25 -21.57 -12.55
CA ALA A 27 7.67 -21.41 -12.86
C ALA A 27 8.40 -20.50 -11.85
N VAL A 28 7.69 -19.88 -10.90
CA VAL A 28 8.26 -19.00 -9.87
C VAL A 28 8.16 -19.68 -8.51
N ASP A 29 9.31 -19.95 -7.90
CA ASP A 29 9.38 -20.56 -6.57
C ASP A 29 9.40 -19.49 -5.46
N THR A 30 10.14 -18.39 -5.66
CA THR A 30 10.33 -17.36 -4.64
C THR A 30 10.48 -15.98 -5.25
N ILE A 31 9.90 -14.97 -4.60
CA ILE A 31 9.99 -13.56 -4.94
C ILE A 31 10.73 -12.82 -3.82
N ILE A 32 11.95 -12.36 -4.08
CA ILE A 32 12.71 -11.49 -3.18
C ILE A 32 12.22 -10.05 -3.36
N GLY A 33 11.46 -9.55 -2.40
CA GLY A 33 10.93 -8.19 -2.42
C GLY A 33 11.82 -7.22 -1.68
N ILE A 34 12.24 -6.11 -2.31
CA ILE A 34 13.13 -5.13 -1.69
C ILE A 34 12.49 -3.74 -1.75
N ASP A 35 12.30 -3.11 -0.58
CA ASP A 35 11.82 -1.73 -0.48
C ASP A 35 12.19 -1.10 0.86
N ASN A 36 12.35 0.22 0.93
CA ASN A 36 12.62 0.89 2.21
C ASN A 36 11.32 1.12 3.02
N ALA A 37 10.17 1.14 2.34
CA ALA A 37 8.86 1.26 2.96
C ALA A 37 8.40 -0.10 3.50
N PRO A 38 7.60 -0.11 4.59
CA PRO A 38 7.01 -1.36 5.09
C PRO A 38 6.27 -2.15 4.02
N TRP A 39 6.37 -3.47 4.09
CA TRP A 39 5.68 -4.37 3.17
C TRP A 39 4.17 -4.15 3.16
N LYS A 40 3.57 -4.24 1.97
CA LYS A 40 2.13 -4.07 1.77
C LYS A 40 1.32 -5.37 1.90
N GLY A 41 1.96 -6.55 1.84
CA GLY A 41 1.30 -7.85 1.96
C GLY A 41 0.58 -8.32 0.70
N GLY A 42 0.00 -9.51 0.79
CA GLY A 42 -0.94 -10.12 -0.16
C GLY A 42 -0.39 -11.28 -0.99
N TYR A 43 0.79 -11.81 -0.67
CA TYR A 43 1.53 -12.76 -1.52
C TYR A 43 2.38 -13.74 -0.70
N THR A 44 2.16 -15.04 -0.94
CA THR A 44 2.81 -16.13 -0.19
C THR A 44 4.22 -16.43 -0.68
N LYS A 45 4.52 -16.17 -1.96
CA LYS A 45 5.86 -16.37 -2.53
C LYS A 45 6.83 -15.24 -2.20
N VAL A 46 6.39 -14.16 -1.54
CA VAL A 46 7.23 -12.98 -1.29
C VAL A 46 8.03 -13.11 0.00
N ARG A 47 9.35 -13.16 -0.14
CA ARG A 47 10.31 -12.92 0.95
C ARG A 47 10.74 -11.47 0.94
N PHE A 48 10.21 -10.67 1.88
CA PHE A 48 10.45 -9.24 1.93
C PHE A 48 11.72 -8.85 2.72
N PHE A 49 12.52 -7.95 2.15
CA PHE A 49 13.67 -7.32 2.76
C PHE A 49 13.47 -5.80 2.78
N ARG A 50 13.47 -5.25 4.00
CA ARG A 50 13.32 -3.81 4.19
C ARG A 50 14.68 -3.10 4.08
N GLU A 51 15.11 -2.81 2.87
CA GLU A 51 16.43 -2.22 2.61
C GLU A 51 16.34 -1.12 1.54
N ASP A 52 17.23 -0.13 1.65
CA ASP A 52 17.41 0.90 0.63
C ASP A 52 18.29 0.35 -0.51
N ILE A 53 18.00 0.73 -1.75
CA ILE A 53 18.75 0.23 -2.91
C ILE A 53 20.21 0.69 -2.96
N ARG A 54 20.60 1.65 -2.13
CA ARG A 54 22.01 2.08 -1.96
C ARG A 54 22.76 1.23 -0.92
N SER A 55 22.06 0.31 -0.24
CA SER A 55 22.66 -0.56 0.78
C SER A 55 23.67 -1.52 0.16
N PRO A 56 24.87 -1.69 0.74
CA PRO A 56 25.84 -2.67 0.25
C PRO A 56 25.36 -4.12 0.44
N LYS A 57 24.37 -4.35 1.32
CA LYS A 57 23.78 -5.67 1.56
C LYS A 57 23.00 -6.22 0.38
N LEU A 58 22.72 -5.40 -0.65
CA LEU A 58 21.97 -5.87 -1.82
C LEU A 58 22.63 -7.06 -2.50
N ALA A 59 23.97 -7.10 -2.60
CA ALA A 59 24.66 -8.23 -3.21
C ALA A 59 24.35 -9.54 -2.48
N ASP A 60 24.27 -9.50 -1.15
CA ASP A 60 23.94 -10.66 -0.33
C ASP A 60 22.46 -11.07 -0.46
N ILE A 61 21.56 -10.08 -0.54
CA ILE A 61 20.12 -10.31 -0.70
C ILE A 61 19.80 -10.91 -2.08
N LEU A 62 20.51 -10.48 -3.12
CA LEU A 62 20.30 -10.93 -4.50
C LEU A 62 20.96 -12.28 -4.82
N ARG A 63 21.71 -12.88 -3.90
CA ARG A 63 22.31 -14.20 -4.13
C ARG A 63 21.25 -15.25 -4.41
N GLY A 64 21.41 -15.95 -5.54
CA GLY A 64 20.49 -16.98 -6.01
C GLY A 64 19.29 -16.44 -6.80
N ALA A 65 19.19 -15.13 -7.04
CA ALA A 65 18.16 -14.59 -7.93
C ALA A 65 18.53 -14.81 -9.41
N ASP A 66 17.62 -15.41 -10.18
CA ASP A 66 17.80 -15.62 -11.63
C ASP A 66 17.52 -14.36 -12.43
N THR A 67 16.43 -13.65 -12.05
CA THR A 67 15.96 -12.44 -12.72
C THR A 67 15.72 -11.33 -11.70
N VAL A 68 16.21 -10.12 -12.00
CA VAL A 68 15.96 -8.92 -11.18
C VAL A 68 15.12 -7.91 -11.96
N PHE A 69 13.95 -7.58 -11.43
CA PHE A 69 13.17 -6.42 -11.86
C PHE A 69 13.62 -5.18 -11.08
N HIS A 70 14.20 -4.22 -11.79
CA HIS A 70 14.57 -2.95 -11.19
C HIS A 70 13.44 -1.92 -11.34
N MET A 71 12.57 -1.81 -10.32
CA MET A 71 11.42 -0.89 -10.28
C MET A 71 11.53 0.17 -9.16
N ALA A 72 12.58 0.13 -8.34
CA ALA A 72 12.84 1.13 -7.31
C ALA A 72 13.24 2.46 -7.96
N PHE A 73 12.31 3.39 -8.05
CA PHE A 73 12.56 4.70 -8.63
C PHE A 73 11.63 5.75 -8.03
N ILE A 74 12.19 6.90 -7.67
CA ILE A 74 11.42 8.05 -7.20
C ILE A 74 10.95 8.85 -8.41
N VAL A 75 9.64 8.78 -8.70
CA VAL A 75 8.99 9.50 -9.82
C VAL A 75 8.59 10.92 -9.42
N GLY A 76 8.03 11.09 -8.22
CA GLY A 76 7.58 12.39 -7.72
C GLY A 76 8.75 13.33 -7.47
N GLU A 77 8.61 14.60 -7.84
CA GLU A 77 9.63 15.60 -7.54
C GLU A 77 9.73 15.72 -6.01
N ILE A 78 10.92 15.45 -5.45
CA ILE A 78 11.23 15.75 -4.05
C ILE A 78 12.03 17.05 -4.03
N ARG A 79 11.84 17.86 -2.98
CA ARG A 79 12.57 19.12 -2.81
C ARG A 79 14.09 18.94 -2.82
N ASP A 80 14.58 17.82 -2.29
CA ASP A 80 16.00 17.47 -2.35
C ASP A 80 16.32 16.69 -3.64
N LYS A 81 16.66 17.45 -4.69
CA LYS A 81 17.03 16.89 -5.99
C LYS A 81 18.33 16.07 -5.94
N LYS A 82 19.24 16.38 -5.01
CA LYS A 82 20.50 15.64 -4.85
C LYS A 82 20.25 14.27 -4.25
N ALA A 83 19.49 14.20 -3.15
CA ALA A 83 19.12 12.92 -2.53
C ALA A 83 18.30 12.04 -3.48
N THR A 84 17.40 12.64 -4.27
CA THR A 84 16.62 11.87 -5.26
C THR A 84 17.52 11.35 -6.37
N SER A 85 18.44 12.17 -6.90
CA SER A 85 19.38 11.77 -7.95
C SER A 85 20.32 10.68 -7.46
N ASP A 86 20.76 10.75 -6.21
CA ASP A 86 21.57 9.71 -5.58
C ASP A 86 20.82 8.37 -5.52
N ILE A 87 19.55 8.37 -5.08
CA ILE A 87 18.73 7.15 -5.07
C ILE A 87 18.51 6.62 -6.50
N ASN A 88 18.09 7.47 -7.42
CA ASN A 88 17.70 7.04 -8.77
C ASN A 88 18.89 6.67 -9.67
N ILE A 89 20.08 7.22 -9.44
CA ILE A 89 21.25 6.98 -10.30
C ILE A 89 22.25 6.09 -9.57
N ASN A 90 22.75 6.51 -8.41
CA ASN A 90 23.74 5.72 -7.67
C ASN A 90 23.11 4.48 -7.03
N GLY A 91 21.86 4.57 -6.57
CA GLY A 91 21.11 3.39 -6.12
C GLY A 91 20.90 2.38 -7.25
N THR A 92 20.52 2.83 -8.45
CA THR A 92 20.42 1.94 -9.62
C THR A 92 21.77 1.34 -10.00
N LYS A 93 22.84 2.13 -9.98
CA LYS A 93 24.20 1.62 -10.20
C LYS A 93 24.55 0.53 -9.18
N ASN A 94 24.27 0.75 -7.90
CA ASN A 94 24.50 -0.24 -6.84
C ASN A 94 23.69 -1.52 -7.06
N VAL A 95 22.43 -1.41 -7.53
CA VAL A 95 21.63 -2.59 -7.91
C VAL A 95 22.30 -3.36 -9.05
N PHE A 96 22.76 -2.69 -10.10
CA PHE A 96 23.43 -3.37 -11.21
C PHE A 96 24.76 -4.01 -10.78
N ASP A 97 25.57 -3.32 -9.97
CA ASP A 97 26.80 -3.87 -9.38
C ASP A 97 26.51 -5.10 -8.50
N ALA A 98 25.43 -5.05 -7.71
CA ALA A 98 25.00 -6.15 -6.87
C ALA A 98 24.50 -7.34 -7.70
N CYS A 99 23.75 -7.12 -8.79
CA CYS A 99 23.34 -8.15 -9.73
C CYS A 99 24.55 -8.86 -10.36
N VAL A 100 25.53 -8.10 -10.83
CA VAL A 100 26.79 -8.64 -11.38
C VAL A 100 27.51 -9.49 -10.32
N SER A 101 27.66 -8.96 -9.11
CA SER A 101 28.35 -9.65 -8.01
C SER A 101 27.63 -10.93 -7.56
N ALA A 102 26.30 -10.95 -7.65
CA ALA A 102 25.46 -12.09 -7.29
C ALA A 102 25.31 -13.11 -8.43
N GLY A 103 25.84 -12.84 -9.63
CA GLY A 103 25.72 -13.72 -10.80
C GLY A 103 24.31 -13.78 -11.39
N VAL A 104 23.53 -12.70 -11.27
CA VAL A 104 22.18 -12.63 -11.84
C VAL A 104 22.25 -12.78 -13.36
N ARG A 105 21.40 -13.65 -13.93
CA ARG A 105 21.36 -13.90 -15.38
C ARG A 105 20.70 -12.75 -16.15
N LYS A 106 19.67 -12.13 -15.57
CA LYS A 106 18.78 -11.22 -16.29
C LYS A 106 18.32 -10.04 -15.44
N ILE A 107 18.34 -8.86 -16.04
CA ILE A 107 17.82 -7.62 -15.44
C ILE A 107 16.72 -7.05 -16.34
N VAL A 108 15.53 -6.84 -15.76
CA VAL A 108 14.43 -6.12 -16.40
C VAL A 108 14.33 -4.74 -15.77
N TYR A 109 14.71 -3.72 -16.52
CA TYR A 109 14.64 -2.31 -16.10
C TYR A 109 13.38 -1.63 -16.65
N THR A 110 12.60 -1.03 -15.76
CA THR A 110 11.40 -0.28 -16.13
C THR A 110 11.75 1.18 -16.42
N SER A 111 12.02 1.46 -17.69
CA SER A 111 12.19 2.83 -18.21
C SER A 111 10.82 3.50 -18.46
N SER A 112 10.80 4.61 -19.19
CA SER A 112 9.60 5.42 -19.42
C SER A 112 9.64 6.08 -20.78
N ALA A 113 8.46 6.24 -21.41
CA ALA A 113 8.29 7.04 -22.63
C ALA A 113 8.91 8.45 -22.51
N THR A 114 8.96 9.01 -21.31
CA THR A 114 9.53 10.34 -21.06
C THR A 114 10.98 10.48 -21.50
N VAL A 115 11.76 9.39 -21.66
CA VAL A 115 13.14 9.43 -22.16
C VAL A 115 13.27 9.98 -23.58
N TYR A 116 12.20 9.91 -24.38
CA TYR A 116 12.17 10.54 -25.72
C TYR A 116 12.11 12.07 -25.65
N GLY A 117 11.81 12.62 -24.47
CA GLY A 117 11.74 14.06 -24.22
C GLY A 117 10.58 14.75 -24.92
N ALA A 118 10.31 15.99 -24.50
CA ALA A 118 9.31 16.85 -25.12
C ALA A 118 9.94 17.66 -26.24
N ASP A 119 9.54 17.38 -27.47
CA ASP A 119 10.02 18.05 -28.67
C ASP A 119 8.87 18.21 -29.67
N ILE A 120 8.82 19.34 -30.37
CA ILE A 120 7.78 19.64 -31.36
C ILE A 120 7.89 18.75 -32.61
N HIS A 121 9.08 18.20 -32.87
CA HIS A 121 9.39 17.30 -33.98
C HIS A 121 9.35 15.82 -33.58
N ASN A 122 8.73 15.48 -32.45
CA ASN A 122 8.46 14.09 -32.12
C ASN A 122 7.47 13.50 -33.16
N PRO A 123 7.84 12.40 -33.86
CA PRO A 123 6.90 11.74 -34.76
C PRO A 123 5.79 11.06 -33.95
N LEU A 124 4.65 10.84 -34.61
CA LEU A 124 3.67 9.90 -34.10
C LEU A 124 4.20 8.48 -34.33
N GLY A 125 4.49 7.77 -33.25
CA GLY A 125 5.00 6.40 -33.29
C GLY A 125 6.51 6.35 -33.18
N ILE A 126 7.05 6.94 -32.11
CA ILE A 126 8.48 6.93 -31.82
C ILE A 126 8.95 5.48 -31.60
N THR A 127 9.95 5.06 -32.37
CA THR A 127 10.61 3.76 -32.23
C THR A 127 11.79 3.83 -31.26
N GLU A 128 12.24 2.67 -30.78
CA GLU A 128 13.30 2.55 -29.79
C GLU A 128 14.68 3.04 -30.26
N ASP A 129 14.88 3.13 -31.58
CA ASP A 129 16.11 3.60 -32.23
C ASP A 129 16.34 5.11 -32.02
N ARG A 130 15.29 5.86 -31.66
CA ARG A 130 15.43 7.28 -31.35
C ARG A 130 16.24 7.44 -30.06
N PRO A 131 17.35 8.19 -30.08
CA PRO A 131 18.17 8.39 -28.89
C PRO A 131 17.38 9.17 -27.82
N PRO A 132 17.64 8.91 -26.53
CA PRO A 132 17.00 9.66 -25.45
C PRO A 132 17.31 11.16 -25.52
N LEU A 133 16.31 12.01 -25.24
CA LEU A 133 16.43 13.47 -25.20
C LEU A 133 16.32 13.96 -23.76
N LYS A 134 17.42 14.53 -23.26
CA LYS A 134 17.53 15.00 -21.86
C LYS A 134 17.09 16.46 -21.70
N HIS A 135 16.10 16.68 -20.84
CA HIS A 135 15.60 18.00 -20.42
C HIS A 135 16.11 18.34 -19.03
N LYS A 136 16.99 19.34 -18.91
CA LYS A 136 17.64 19.71 -17.63
C LYS A 136 16.66 20.18 -16.55
N ASP A 137 15.55 20.77 -16.96
CA ASP A 137 14.50 21.27 -16.08
C ASP A 137 13.51 20.18 -15.64
N SER A 138 13.56 18.98 -16.22
CA SER A 138 12.75 17.83 -15.85
C SER A 138 13.58 16.75 -15.18
N TYR A 139 13.57 16.73 -13.85
CA TYR A 139 14.32 15.78 -13.02
C TYR A 139 14.04 14.32 -13.39
N TYR A 140 12.77 13.97 -13.60
CA TYR A 140 12.35 12.60 -13.89
C TYR A 140 12.90 12.11 -15.24
N ASN A 141 12.70 12.90 -16.31
CA ASN A 141 13.29 12.62 -17.62
C ASN A 141 14.81 12.53 -17.53
N ALA A 142 15.46 13.52 -16.90
CA ALA A 142 16.91 13.57 -16.80
C ALA A 142 17.48 12.31 -16.13
N SER A 143 16.87 11.88 -15.03
CA SER A 143 17.29 10.68 -14.28
C SER A 143 17.04 9.40 -15.09
N LYS A 144 15.90 9.26 -15.77
CA LYS A 144 15.62 8.09 -16.62
C LYS A 144 16.60 7.99 -17.80
N VAL A 145 16.94 9.12 -18.43
CA VAL A 145 17.96 9.19 -19.49
C VAL A 145 19.34 8.78 -18.96
N ASP A 146 19.73 9.26 -17.77
CA ASP A 146 21.03 8.90 -17.18
C ASP A 146 21.11 7.41 -16.80
N VAL A 147 20.03 6.82 -16.32
CA VAL A 147 19.99 5.37 -16.05
C VAL A 147 20.01 4.55 -17.33
N GLU A 148 19.37 4.97 -18.43
CA GLU A 148 19.50 4.24 -19.70
C GLU A 148 20.93 4.25 -20.24
N LYS A 149 21.72 5.30 -19.96
CA LYS A 149 23.16 5.28 -20.25
C LYS A 149 23.90 4.24 -19.42
N LEU A 150 23.57 4.12 -18.13
CA LEU A 150 24.10 3.03 -17.29
C LEU A 150 23.72 1.66 -17.87
N VAL A 151 22.48 1.46 -18.31
CA VAL A 151 22.08 0.19 -18.95
C VAL A 151 22.91 -0.10 -20.20
N ALA A 152 23.14 0.90 -21.06
CA ALA A 152 23.99 0.74 -22.23
C ALA A 152 25.44 0.36 -21.85
N ASP A 153 26.01 1.03 -20.85
CA ASP A 153 27.36 0.75 -20.36
C ASP A 153 27.48 -0.67 -19.78
N TYR A 154 26.51 -1.13 -19.01
CA TYR A 154 26.53 -2.47 -18.42
C TYR A 154 26.25 -3.57 -19.46
N THR A 155 25.34 -3.33 -20.41
CA THR A 155 25.14 -4.24 -21.54
C THR A 155 26.44 -4.44 -22.33
N GLY A 156 27.24 -3.38 -22.52
CA GLY A 156 28.55 -3.48 -23.18
C GLY A 156 29.64 -4.18 -22.35
N LYS A 157 29.62 -4.01 -21.02
CA LYS A 157 30.61 -4.63 -20.11
C LYS A 157 30.31 -6.09 -19.77
N TYR A 158 29.04 -6.49 -19.77
CA TYR A 158 28.58 -7.80 -19.34
C TYR A 158 27.67 -8.43 -20.42
N PRO A 159 28.23 -8.84 -21.58
CA PRO A 159 27.45 -9.32 -22.72
C PRO A 159 26.67 -10.62 -22.43
N ASP A 160 27.09 -11.42 -21.45
CA ASP A 160 26.41 -12.66 -21.04
C ASP A 160 25.18 -12.41 -20.17
N MET A 161 24.99 -11.18 -19.64
CA MET A 161 23.85 -10.82 -18.81
C MET A 161 22.77 -10.15 -19.65
N ILE A 162 21.53 -10.65 -19.55
CA ILE A 162 20.43 -10.15 -20.37
C ILE A 162 19.86 -8.87 -19.76
N PHE A 163 19.99 -7.75 -20.45
CA PHE A 163 19.31 -6.50 -20.11
C PHE A 163 18.07 -6.29 -20.97
N THR A 164 16.89 -6.26 -20.33
CA THR A 164 15.62 -5.89 -20.95
C THR A 164 15.20 -4.52 -20.43
N THR A 165 15.11 -3.52 -21.30
CA THR A 165 14.61 -2.19 -20.96
C THR A 165 13.21 -1.99 -21.52
N LEU A 166 12.24 -1.76 -20.64
CA LEU A 166 10.86 -1.48 -21.05
C LEU A 166 10.57 0.02 -20.90
N ARG A 167 10.43 0.73 -22.02
CA ARG A 167 9.94 2.12 -22.06
C ARG A 167 8.41 2.09 -22.02
N ALA A 168 7.85 2.19 -20.82
CA ALA A 168 6.40 2.15 -20.63
C ALA A 168 5.74 3.53 -20.82
N ALA A 169 4.51 3.52 -21.35
CA ALA A 169 3.61 4.66 -21.40
C ALA A 169 3.12 5.03 -19.99
N LEU A 170 2.25 6.04 -19.87
CA LEU A 170 1.73 6.45 -18.57
C LEU A 170 0.79 5.38 -18.00
N LEU A 171 1.21 4.72 -16.92
CA LEU A 171 0.44 3.66 -16.26
C LEU A 171 -0.82 4.21 -15.59
N PHE A 172 -1.98 3.71 -16.00
CA PHE A 172 -3.31 4.03 -15.45
C PHE A 172 -4.16 2.77 -15.27
N GLY A 173 -5.14 2.83 -14.38
CA GLY A 173 -6.05 1.74 -14.08
C GLY A 173 -6.73 1.90 -12.72
N PRO A 174 -7.63 0.98 -12.36
CA PRO A 174 -8.39 1.04 -11.11
C PRO A 174 -7.54 1.13 -9.85
N ARG A 175 -6.44 0.37 -9.77
CA ARG A 175 -5.59 0.30 -8.56
C ARG A 175 -4.47 1.35 -8.56
N ILE A 176 -4.27 2.07 -9.65
CA ILE A 176 -3.17 3.03 -9.81
C ILE A 176 -3.51 4.38 -9.16
N ASN A 177 -2.79 4.78 -8.13
CA ASN A 177 -2.98 6.08 -7.46
C ASN A 177 -1.70 6.94 -7.46
N ASN A 178 -1.31 7.40 -8.64
CA ASN A 178 -0.07 8.14 -8.86
C ASN A 178 -0.28 9.67 -8.78
N MET A 179 0.76 10.44 -9.11
CA MET A 179 0.70 11.92 -9.12
C MET A 179 -0.38 12.46 -10.06
N PHE A 180 -0.54 11.85 -11.24
CA PHE A 180 -1.55 12.26 -12.22
C PHE A 180 -2.96 11.90 -11.76
N SER A 181 -3.14 10.79 -11.04
CA SER A 181 -4.43 10.46 -10.41
C SER A 181 -4.92 11.59 -9.50
N LYS A 182 -4.02 12.25 -8.76
CA LYS A 182 -4.37 13.43 -7.95
C LYS A 182 -4.73 14.63 -8.80
N LEU A 183 -4.00 14.86 -9.89
CA LEU A 183 -4.24 15.97 -10.81
C LEU A 183 -5.62 15.89 -11.47
N PHE A 184 -6.05 14.67 -11.85
CA PHE A 184 -7.41 14.42 -12.36
C PHE A 184 -8.50 14.48 -11.27
N SER A 185 -8.14 14.43 -9.98
CA SER A 185 -9.11 14.60 -8.88
C SER A 185 -9.31 16.07 -8.44
N MET A 186 -8.61 17.02 -9.06
CA MET A 186 -8.73 18.45 -8.73
C MET A 186 -9.96 19.08 -9.39
N LYS A 187 -10.57 20.09 -8.76
CA LYS A 187 -11.66 20.85 -9.39
C LYS A 187 -11.18 21.83 -10.47
N LEU A 188 -9.96 22.33 -10.32
CA LEU A 188 -9.36 23.35 -11.17
C LEU A 188 -7.90 22.99 -11.46
N SER A 189 -7.50 23.07 -12.72
CA SER A 189 -6.11 22.89 -13.16
C SER A 189 -5.80 23.83 -14.32
N ALA A 190 -4.54 23.86 -14.75
CA ALA A 190 -4.09 24.70 -15.85
C ALA A 190 -3.21 23.92 -16.83
N LEU A 191 -3.37 24.20 -18.13
CA LEU A 191 -2.59 23.61 -19.21
C LEU A 191 -2.06 24.68 -20.16
N PRO A 192 -0.91 24.46 -20.82
CA PRO A 192 -0.47 25.30 -21.93
C PRO A 192 -1.53 25.33 -23.06
N PRO A 193 -1.69 26.45 -23.77
CA PRO A 193 -2.46 26.47 -25.01
C PRO A 193 -1.91 25.47 -26.03
N GLY A 194 -2.83 24.78 -26.72
CA GLY A 194 -2.51 23.72 -27.68
C GLY A 194 -3.15 22.39 -27.31
N VAL A 195 -2.95 21.38 -28.17
CA VAL A 195 -3.42 20.02 -27.94
C VAL A 195 -2.21 19.09 -27.92
N SER A 196 -1.99 18.44 -26.79
CA SER A 196 -1.11 17.29 -26.67
C SER A 196 -1.94 16.03 -26.46
N TYR A 197 -1.40 14.89 -26.85
CA TYR A 197 -2.01 13.58 -26.66
C TYR A 197 -1.21 12.77 -25.65
N THR A 198 -1.92 12.03 -24.80
CA THR A 198 -1.34 11.16 -23.79
C THR A 198 -1.63 9.72 -24.14
N GLN A 199 -0.57 8.93 -24.32
CA GLN A 199 -0.64 7.48 -24.43
C GLN A 199 -0.63 6.87 -23.03
N TYR A 200 -1.59 5.99 -22.76
CA TYR A 200 -1.64 5.22 -21.51
C TYR A 200 -1.21 3.78 -21.73
N VAL A 201 -0.94 3.09 -20.62
CA VAL A 201 -0.90 1.64 -20.55
C VAL A 201 -1.77 1.20 -19.39
N HIS A 202 -2.71 0.28 -19.64
CA HIS A 202 -3.55 -0.26 -18.58
C HIS A 202 -2.76 -1.14 -17.63
N GLU A 203 -3.14 -1.17 -16.36
CA GLU A 203 -2.45 -1.96 -15.33
C GLU A 203 -2.39 -3.46 -15.64
N GLU A 204 -3.45 -4.03 -16.23
CA GLU A 204 -3.47 -5.44 -16.64
C GLU A 204 -2.54 -5.72 -17.82
N ASP A 205 -2.49 -4.81 -18.79
CA ASP A 205 -1.66 -4.91 -19.99
C ASP A 205 -0.17 -4.79 -19.64
N LEU A 206 0.18 -3.85 -18.76
CA LEU A 206 1.53 -3.71 -18.24
C LEU A 206 1.95 -4.94 -17.43
N GLY A 207 1.06 -5.48 -16.59
CA GLY A 207 1.33 -6.72 -15.85
C GLY A 207 1.66 -7.89 -16.78
N LYS A 208 0.92 -8.04 -17.89
CA LYS A 208 1.19 -9.05 -18.93
C LYS A 208 2.53 -8.81 -19.62
N ALA A 209 2.83 -7.56 -19.97
CA ALA A 209 4.11 -7.21 -20.60
C ALA A 209 5.31 -7.52 -19.68
N LEU A 210 5.22 -7.17 -18.40
CA LEU A 210 6.26 -7.45 -17.40
C LEU A 210 6.44 -8.96 -17.17
N HIS A 211 5.35 -9.71 -17.12
CA HIS A 211 5.39 -11.17 -17.00
C HIS A 211 6.04 -11.82 -18.23
N LEU A 212 5.72 -11.36 -19.44
CA LEU A 212 6.40 -11.81 -20.66
C LEU A 212 7.89 -11.45 -20.66
N ALA A 213 8.27 -10.29 -20.12
CA ALA A 213 9.67 -9.93 -19.94
C ALA A 213 10.39 -10.82 -18.92
N PHE A 214 9.69 -11.45 -17.98
CA PHE A 214 10.23 -12.55 -17.18
C PHE A 214 10.40 -13.81 -18.04
N SER A 215 9.31 -14.29 -18.65
CA SER A 215 9.26 -15.60 -19.33
C SER A 215 10.09 -15.69 -20.62
N LYS A 216 10.39 -14.56 -21.28
CA LYS A 216 11.13 -14.52 -22.55
C LYS A 216 12.40 -13.70 -22.41
N ASP A 217 13.48 -14.15 -23.02
CA ASP A 217 14.73 -13.39 -23.10
C ASP A 217 14.61 -12.30 -24.18
N LEU A 218 14.55 -11.05 -23.72
CA LEU A 218 14.28 -9.87 -24.52
C LEU A 218 15.46 -8.89 -24.40
N PRO A 219 16.64 -9.18 -24.98
CA PRO A 219 17.77 -8.27 -24.90
C PRO A 219 17.48 -6.97 -25.65
N GLY A 220 17.76 -5.83 -25.00
CA GLY A 220 17.62 -4.50 -25.58
C GLY A 220 16.39 -3.73 -25.09
N ILE A 221 15.96 -2.77 -25.90
CA ILE A 221 14.95 -1.76 -25.54
C ILE A 221 13.64 -2.03 -26.28
N TYR A 222 12.53 -1.93 -25.55
CA TYR A 222 11.17 -2.17 -26.04
C TYR A 222 10.18 -1.14 -25.49
N ASN A 223 9.34 -0.59 -26.37
CA ASN A 223 8.22 0.27 -26.00
C ASN A 223 6.99 -0.56 -25.59
N VAL A 224 6.28 -0.11 -24.55
CA VAL A 224 5.05 -0.75 -24.05
C VAL A 224 3.99 0.32 -23.78
N GLY A 225 2.86 0.25 -24.48
CA GLY A 225 1.76 1.22 -24.41
C GLY A 225 0.56 0.77 -25.24
N ALA A 226 -0.57 1.45 -25.07
CA ALA A 226 -1.76 1.25 -25.91
C ALA A 226 -1.52 1.74 -27.35
N ASP A 227 -2.34 1.25 -28.28
CA ASP A 227 -2.20 1.55 -29.72
C ASP A 227 -2.77 2.92 -30.13
N ASP A 228 -3.39 3.61 -29.19
CA ASP A 228 -4.02 4.91 -29.34
C ASP A 228 -3.59 5.88 -28.21
N ALA A 229 -4.04 7.12 -28.30
CA ALA A 229 -3.83 8.16 -27.30
C ALA A 229 -5.05 9.07 -27.19
N ILE A 230 -5.30 9.59 -25.99
CA ILE A 230 -6.36 10.58 -25.76
C ILE A 230 -5.77 11.99 -25.78
N ALA A 231 -6.52 12.97 -26.28
CA ALA A 231 -6.16 14.37 -26.10
C ALA A 231 -6.13 14.69 -24.59
N THR A 232 -5.01 15.22 -24.10
CA THR A 232 -4.80 15.50 -22.67
C THR A 232 -5.90 16.39 -22.11
N ILE A 233 -6.32 17.43 -22.85
CA ILE A 233 -7.42 18.30 -22.44
C ILE A 233 -8.77 17.57 -22.34
N SER A 234 -9.01 16.57 -23.19
CA SER A 234 -10.22 15.74 -23.13
C SER A 234 -10.22 14.85 -21.89
N ALA A 235 -9.08 14.26 -21.54
CA ALA A 235 -8.94 13.49 -20.29
C ALA A 235 -9.30 14.34 -19.06
N PHE A 236 -8.81 15.58 -19.00
CA PHE A 236 -9.17 16.51 -17.92
C PHE A 236 -10.66 16.86 -17.89
N LYS A 237 -11.27 17.11 -19.05
CA LYS A 237 -12.71 17.40 -19.14
C LYS A 237 -13.57 16.21 -18.71
N GLN A 238 -13.21 15.00 -19.13
CA GLN A 238 -13.89 13.77 -18.72
C GLN A 238 -13.79 13.55 -17.21
N ALA A 239 -12.68 13.91 -16.59
CA ALA A 239 -12.50 13.89 -15.14
C ALA A 239 -13.25 15.02 -14.38
N GLY A 240 -13.99 15.89 -15.08
CA GLY A 240 -14.72 17.00 -14.48
C GLY A 240 -13.83 18.16 -14.02
N VAL A 241 -12.58 18.23 -14.49
CA VAL A 241 -11.62 19.27 -14.10
C VAL A 241 -11.79 20.51 -14.98
N MET A 242 -12.00 21.67 -14.37
CA MET A 242 -11.99 22.94 -15.09
C MET A 242 -10.54 23.31 -15.46
N ILE A 243 -10.29 23.58 -16.75
CA ILE A 243 -8.94 23.91 -17.26
C ILE A 243 -8.83 25.38 -17.63
N VAL A 244 -7.84 26.04 -17.05
CA VAL A 244 -7.45 27.41 -17.40
C VAL A 244 -6.26 27.36 -18.37
N PRO A 245 -6.35 27.95 -19.58
CA PRO A 245 -5.23 28.02 -20.49
C PRO A 245 -4.20 29.05 -19.99
N ILE A 246 -2.96 28.61 -19.72
CA ILE A 246 -1.88 29.48 -19.22
C ILE A 246 -0.62 29.28 -20.08
N PRO A 247 0.01 30.33 -20.63
CA PRO A 247 1.25 30.21 -21.39
C PRO A 247 2.31 29.38 -20.65
N ALA A 248 3.01 28.49 -21.38
CA ALA A 248 3.90 27.48 -20.78
C ALA A 248 4.96 28.07 -19.84
N PHE A 249 5.54 29.23 -20.17
CA PHE A 249 6.55 29.88 -19.33
C PHE A 249 5.98 30.30 -17.97
N LEU A 250 4.75 30.86 -17.97
CA LEU A 250 4.06 31.31 -16.76
C LEU A 250 3.59 30.11 -15.94
N LEU A 251 3.03 29.09 -16.59
CA LEU A 251 2.60 27.86 -15.92
C LEU A 251 3.78 27.13 -15.24
N LYS A 252 4.95 27.09 -15.90
CA LYS A 252 6.18 26.53 -15.32
C LYS A 252 6.61 27.28 -14.06
N TRP A 253 6.56 28.61 -14.08
CA TRP A 253 6.85 29.45 -12.92
C TRP A 253 5.85 29.22 -11.78
N LEU A 254 4.55 29.26 -12.08
CA LEU A 254 3.48 29.03 -11.09
C LEU A 254 3.55 27.63 -10.48
N ALA A 255 3.78 26.59 -11.28
CA ALA A 255 3.93 25.22 -10.81
C ALA A 255 5.15 25.06 -9.90
N THR A 256 6.27 25.71 -10.23
CA THR A 256 7.49 25.68 -9.40
C THR A 256 7.26 26.33 -8.04
N ILE A 257 6.60 27.49 -8.00
CA ILE A 257 6.23 28.17 -6.74
C ILE A 257 5.22 27.32 -5.95
N GLY A 258 4.17 26.82 -6.61
CA GLY A 258 3.14 25.99 -6.00
C GLY A 258 3.69 24.70 -5.39
N PHE A 259 4.62 24.04 -6.08
CA PHE A 259 5.35 22.88 -5.56
C PHE A 259 6.19 23.24 -4.34
N PHE A 260 6.95 24.35 -4.40
CA PHE A 260 7.73 24.82 -3.25
C PHE A 260 6.84 25.12 -2.04
N LEU A 261 5.65 25.68 -2.25
CA LEU A 261 4.68 25.99 -1.18
C LEU A 261 3.82 24.79 -0.74
N ARG A 262 3.99 23.60 -1.32
CA ARG A 262 3.14 22.38 -1.10
C ARG A 262 1.67 22.53 -1.53
N ILE A 263 1.39 23.49 -2.40
CA ILE A 263 0.05 23.73 -2.94
C ILE A 263 -0.21 22.82 -4.14
N PHE A 264 0.83 22.50 -4.92
CA PHE A 264 0.71 21.74 -6.16
C PHE A 264 1.65 20.51 -6.16
N PRO A 265 1.20 19.34 -6.65
CA PRO A 265 1.96 18.09 -6.52
C PRO A 265 3.13 17.94 -7.52
N ALA A 266 3.24 18.81 -8.52
CA ALA A 266 4.23 18.71 -9.60
C ALA A 266 4.96 20.04 -9.83
N GLY A 267 6.29 20.06 -9.94
CA GLY A 267 7.01 21.29 -10.31
C GLY A 267 7.01 21.56 -11.82
N GLY A 268 7.70 22.65 -12.21
CA GLY A 268 7.72 23.13 -13.59
C GLY A 268 8.25 22.15 -14.64
N GLY A 269 9.07 21.16 -14.26
CA GLY A 269 9.61 20.17 -15.20
C GLY A 269 8.55 19.27 -15.85
N TRP A 270 7.43 19.02 -15.16
CA TRP A 270 6.30 18.27 -15.70
C TRP A 270 5.50 19.08 -16.74
N VAL A 271 5.51 20.41 -16.64
CA VAL A 271 4.90 21.31 -17.64
C VAL A 271 5.66 21.20 -18.97
N THR A 272 6.99 21.13 -18.91
CA THR A 272 7.83 20.92 -20.11
C THR A 272 7.49 19.59 -20.78
N LEU A 273 7.43 18.50 -20.01
CA LEU A 273 7.11 17.17 -20.56
C LEU A 273 5.70 17.05 -21.13
N GLY A 274 4.70 17.68 -20.50
CA GLY A 274 3.31 17.62 -20.94
C GLY A 274 2.98 18.53 -22.14
N ARG A 275 3.92 19.37 -22.58
CA ARG A 275 3.71 20.36 -23.65
C ARG A 275 3.55 19.72 -25.03
N TYR A 276 4.28 18.64 -25.29
CA TYR A 276 4.31 17.98 -26.59
C TYR A 276 3.93 16.51 -26.46
N THR A 277 3.33 15.95 -27.52
CA THR A 277 2.95 14.54 -27.56
C THR A 277 4.18 13.65 -27.57
N ILE A 278 4.17 12.62 -26.72
CA ILE A 278 5.14 11.52 -26.75
C ILE A 278 4.32 10.25 -26.98
N PHE A 279 4.28 9.78 -28.22
CA PHE A 279 3.51 8.61 -28.62
C PHE A 279 4.46 7.55 -29.20
N MET A 280 4.54 6.41 -28.53
CA MET A 280 5.48 5.34 -28.87
C MET A 280 4.85 4.33 -29.83
N ASN A 281 5.68 3.81 -30.74
CA ASN A 281 5.36 2.62 -31.51
C ASN A 281 5.80 1.38 -30.72
N CYS A 282 4.87 0.44 -30.46
CA CYS A 282 5.12 -0.76 -29.67
C CYS A 282 5.29 -2.04 -30.52
N GLU A 283 5.39 -1.94 -31.85
CA GLU A 283 5.44 -3.10 -32.76
C GLU A 283 6.63 -4.02 -32.48
N LYS A 284 7.77 -3.49 -32.04
CA LYS A 284 8.95 -4.30 -31.69
C LYS A 284 8.65 -5.28 -30.55
N PHE A 285 8.00 -4.81 -29.49
CA PHE A 285 7.62 -5.67 -28.36
C PHE A 285 6.54 -6.68 -28.74
N LYS A 286 5.55 -6.23 -29.51
CA LYS A 286 4.47 -7.05 -30.08
C LYS A 286 5.00 -8.19 -30.94
N ALA A 287 5.98 -7.92 -31.79
CA ALA A 287 6.60 -8.92 -32.66
C ALA A 287 7.45 -9.93 -31.86
N ALA A 288 8.22 -9.45 -30.88
CA ALA A 288 9.09 -10.33 -30.08
C ALA A 288 8.32 -11.24 -29.12
N THR A 289 7.17 -10.79 -28.61
CA THR A 289 6.46 -11.49 -27.53
C THR A 289 5.11 -12.08 -27.91
N GLY A 290 4.47 -11.57 -28.97
CA GLY A 290 3.06 -11.84 -29.26
C GLY A 290 2.08 -11.00 -28.43
N TRP A 291 2.58 -10.17 -27.49
CA TRP A 291 1.75 -9.27 -26.68
C TRP A 291 0.95 -8.31 -27.56
N ARG A 292 -0.28 -8.01 -27.18
CA ARG A 292 -1.11 -6.94 -27.74
C ARG A 292 -1.82 -6.24 -26.59
N PRO A 293 -1.94 -4.91 -26.59
CA PRO A 293 -2.72 -4.21 -25.58
C PRO A 293 -4.19 -4.60 -25.76
N GLU A 294 -4.84 -5.06 -24.70
CA GLU A 294 -6.29 -5.32 -24.70
C GLU A 294 -7.09 -4.03 -24.45
N TRP A 295 -6.44 -3.03 -23.86
CA TRP A 295 -7.04 -1.77 -23.50
C TRP A 295 -6.50 -0.64 -24.37
N THR A 296 -7.42 0.16 -24.90
CA THR A 296 -7.10 1.46 -25.49
C THR A 296 -6.80 2.48 -24.40
N SER A 297 -6.13 3.58 -24.75
CA SER A 297 -5.92 4.74 -23.87
C SER A 297 -7.25 5.31 -23.39
N GLU A 298 -8.26 5.40 -24.26
CA GLU A 298 -9.61 5.83 -23.91
C GLU A 298 -10.27 4.88 -22.89
N ALA A 299 -10.25 3.56 -23.15
CA ALA A 299 -10.83 2.57 -22.26
C ALA A 299 -10.12 2.54 -20.90
N THR A 300 -8.78 2.62 -20.91
CA THR A 300 -7.93 2.71 -19.71
C THR A 300 -8.34 3.91 -18.85
N PHE A 301 -8.54 5.08 -19.46
CA PHE A 301 -8.89 6.29 -18.74
C PHE A 301 -10.35 6.24 -18.22
N SER A 302 -11.28 5.70 -19.00
CA SER A 302 -12.66 5.48 -18.57
C SER A 302 -12.74 4.55 -17.37
N ASP A 303 -11.99 3.44 -17.38
CA ASP A 303 -11.95 2.49 -16.26
C ASP A 303 -11.33 3.09 -14.99
N PHE A 304 -10.28 3.91 -15.17
CA PHE A 304 -9.73 4.74 -14.10
C PHE A 304 -10.77 5.70 -13.49
N LEU A 305 -11.65 6.30 -14.29
CA LEU A 305 -12.69 7.19 -13.78
C LEU A 305 -13.80 6.42 -13.06
N LYS A 306 -14.31 5.34 -13.66
CA LYS A 306 -15.38 4.50 -13.07
C LYS A 306 -15.00 3.96 -11.69
N SER A 307 -13.75 3.52 -11.52
CA SER A 307 -13.24 3.05 -10.23
C SER A 307 -13.16 4.13 -9.14
N ARG A 308 -13.34 5.41 -9.49
CA ARG A 308 -13.29 6.57 -8.57
C ARG A 308 -14.63 7.25 -8.40
N GLU A 309 -15.65 6.86 -9.16
CA GLU A 309 -17.00 7.36 -8.96
C GLU A 309 -17.50 6.91 -7.59
N PRO A 310 -17.92 7.84 -6.72
CA PRO A 310 -18.56 7.48 -5.46
C PRO A 310 -19.81 6.65 -5.75
N ALA A 311 -20.01 5.56 -5.00
CA ALA A 311 -21.23 4.75 -5.12
C ALA A 311 -22.52 5.56 -4.84
N ALA A 312 -22.39 6.68 -4.11
CA ALA A 312 -23.39 7.73 -3.97
C ALA A 312 -22.69 9.08 -3.69
N PRO A 313 -23.26 10.23 -4.06
CA PRO A 313 -22.71 11.53 -3.69
C PRO A 313 -22.74 11.74 -2.16
N ASP A 314 -21.63 12.24 -1.61
CA ASP A 314 -21.54 12.62 -0.19
C ASP A 314 -22.62 13.66 0.14
N ASN A 315 -23.36 13.47 1.24
CA ASN A 315 -24.16 14.55 1.82
C ASN A 315 -23.25 15.66 2.39
N ILE A 316 -23.82 16.79 2.83
CA ILE A 316 -23.04 17.94 3.33
C ILE A 316 -22.10 17.53 4.47
N THR A 317 -22.58 16.73 5.42
CA THR A 317 -21.79 16.26 6.56
C THR A 317 -20.63 15.37 6.10
N GLN A 318 -20.90 14.41 5.21
CA GLN A 318 -19.88 13.53 4.64
C GLN A 318 -18.84 14.34 3.84
N SER A 319 -19.28 15.32 3.06
CA SER A 319 -18.38 16.20 2.29
C SER A 319 -17.44 16.99 3.20
N ILE A 320 -17.96 17.54 4.30
CA ILE A 320 -17.16 18.27 5.31
C ILE A 320 -16.15 17.31 5.97
N LEU A 321 -16.58 16.12 6.37
CA LEU A 321 -15.70 15.13 6.98
C LEU A 321 -14.62 14.63 6.00
N SER A 322 -15.01 14.30 4.78
CA SER A 322 -14.13 13.98 3.66
C SER A 322 -13.05 15.05 3.51
N TRP A 323 -13.44 16.34 3.53
CA TRP A 323 -12.50 17.46 3.50
C TRP A 323 -11.61 17.53 4.75
N ILE A 324 -12.14 17.43 5.97
CA ILE A 324 -11.37 17.47 7.22
C ILE A 324 -10.30 16.37 7.24
N PHE A 325 -10.68 15.13 6.90
CA PHE A 325 -9.78 13.98 6.93
C PHE A 325 -8.76 13.98 5.79
N SER A 326 -9.10 14.56 4.64
CA SER A 326 -8.20 14.67 3.47
C SER A 326 -7.25 15.89 3.54
N SER A 327 -7.60 16.96 4.24
CA SER A 327 -6.87 18.25 4.28
C SER A 327 -5.55 18.30 5.07
N GLY A 328 -4.89 17.15 5.24
CA GLY A 328 -3.53 17.07 5.80
C GLY A 328 -3.46 17.08 7.33
N PRO A 329 -2.24 17.09 7.91
CA PRO A 329 -2.02 16.78 9.32
C PRO A 329 -2.45 17.87 10.31
N ARG A 330 -2.60 19.13 9.89
CA ARG A 330 -2.96 20.26 10.78
C ARG A 330 -4.45 20.34 11.12
N THR A 331 -5.32 19.71 10.32
CA THR A 331 -6.77 19.77 10.49
C THR A 331 -7.35 18.56 11.22
N ARG A 332 -6.53 17.60 11.68
CA ARG A 332 -6.99 16.35 12.33
C ARG A 332 -7.32 16.60 13.81
N PRO A 333 -8.58 16.89 14.20
CA PRO A 333 -8.93 17.24 15.57
C PRO A 333 -9.15 15.98 16.43
N THR A 334 -9.17 14.80 15.81
CA THR A 334 -9.82 13.59 16.35
C THR A 334 -8.94 12.71 17.23
N MET A 335 -7.60 12.88 17.22
CA MET A 335 -6.72 12.10 18.11
C MET A 335 -6.47 12.79 19.45
N ALA A 336 -6.72 14.09 19.57
CA ALA A 336 -6.62 14.81 20.85
C ALA A 336 -7.64 14.28 21.87
N VAL A 337 -8.81 13.82 21.40
CA VAL A 337 -9.84 13.16 22.21
C VAL A 337 -9.31 11.92 22.94
N LEU A 338 -8.30 11.23 22.39
CA LEU A 338 -7.68 10.07 23.06
C LEU A 338 -6.91 10.46 24.32
N HIS A 339 -6.49 11.72 24.47
CA HIS A 339 -5.92 12.18 25.74
C HIS A 339 -6.94 12.14 26.88
N LEU A 340 -8.24 12.22 26.58
CA LEU A 340 -9.30 12.05 27.58
C LEU A 340 -9.32 10.63 28.17
N LEU A 341 -8.76 9.61 27.50
CA LEU A 341 -8.63 8.27 28.07
C LEU A 341 -7.68 8.24 29.29
N LYS A 342 -6.79 9.23 29.45
CA LYS A 342 -5.99 9.37 30.69
C LYS A 342 -6.88 9.63 31.91
N LEU A 343 -8.05 10.25 31.73
CA LEU A 343 -9.04 10.47 32.79
C LEU A 343 -9.67 9.14 33.26
N GLY A 344 -9.52 8.06 32.48
CA GLY A 344 -9.93 6.71 32.84
C GLY A 344 -9.27 6.17 34.11
N LYS A 345 -8.17 6.77 34.59
CA LYS A 345 -7.58 6.42 35.89
C LYS A 345 -8.43 6.89 37.08
N ILE A 346 -9.18 7.98 36.92
CA ILE A 346 -9.94 8.62 37.98
C ILE A 346 -11.24 7.83 38.23
N PRO A 347 -11.48 7.30 39.44
CA PRO A 347 -12.75 6.62 39.77
C PRO A 347 -13.97 7.52 39.52
N GLY A 348 -15.08 6.96 39.05
CA GLY A 348 -16.34 7.69 38.80
C GLY A 348 -16.42 8.43 37.46
N LEU A 349 -15.37 9.15 37.07
CA LEU A 349 -15.34 9.93 35.82
C LEU A 349 -15.38 9.05 34.55
N ARG A 350 -14.94 7.80 34.67
CA ARG A 350 -14.89 6.77 33.62
C ARG A 350 -16.24 6.45 32.99
N ARG A 351 -17.32 6.48 33.80
CA ARG A 351 -18.69 6.15 33.36
C ARG A 351 -19.34 7.27 32.54
N LEU A 352 -18.82 8.50 32.65
CA LEU A 352 -19.32 9.66 31.91
C LEU A 352 -18.76 9.73 30.49
N ILE A 353 -17.78 8.88 30.16
CA ILE A 353 -17.12 8.83 28.86
C ILE A 353 -17.83 7.77 27.99
N PRO A 354 -18.61 8.14 26.95
CA PRO A 354 -19.49 7.21 26.24
C PRO A 354 -18.81 6.00 25.58
N TRP A 355 -17.54 6.13 25.20
CA TRP A 355 -16.74 5.04 24.60
C TRP A 355 -16.08 4.12 25.63
N MET A 356 -16.31 4.34 26.93
CA MET A 356 -15.89 3.44 28.02
C MET A 356 -17.07 2.72 28.68
N ASP A 357 -18.29 2.92 28.18
CA ASP A 357 -19.49 2.24 28.68
C ASP A 357 -19.58 0.83 28.07
N PRO A 358 -19.48 -0.24 28.89
CA PRO A 358 -19.58 -1.63 28.43
C PRO A 358 -20.90 -1.98 27.74
N LYS A 359 -21.99 -1.26 28.05
CA LYS A 359 -23.29 -1.48 27.38
C LYS A 359 -23.30 -0.99 25.93
N LYS A 360 -22.31 -0.20 25.57
CA LYS A 360 -22.23 0.56 24.33
C LYS A 360 -21.09 0.11 23.43
N ASN A 361 -20.07 -0.52 24.01
CA ASN A 361 -18.84 -0.89 23.35
C ASN A 361 -18.49 -2.34 23.72
N SER A 362 -18.14 -3.14 22.72
CA SER A 362 -17.68 -4.52 22.90
C SER A 362 -16.63 -4.80 21.84
N MET A 363 -15.43 -5.18 22.25
CA MET A 363 -14.29 -5.46 21.38
C MET A 363 -13.63 -6.78 21.76
N THR A 364 -13.08 -7.48 20.77
CA THR A 364 -12.36 -8.75 20.99
C THR A 364 -11.17 -8.83 20.04
N TYR A 365 -9.98 -9.10 20.58
CA TYR A 365 -8.80 -9.40 19.77
C TYR A 365 -8.89 -10.83 19.25
N LEU A 366 -8.56 -10.99 17.97
CA LEU A 366 -8.54 -12.27 17.29
C LEU A 366 -7.06 -12.61 16.98
N PRO A 367 -6.42 -13.51 17.76
CA PRO A 367 -5.03 -13.90 17.49
C PRO A 367 -4.90 -14.58 16.12
N ILE A 368 -3.80 -14.32 15.41
CA ILE A 368 -3.58 -14.80 14.03
C ILE A 368 -2.65 -16.03 14.03
N ASN A 369 -2.89 -17.01 14.89
CA ASN A 369 -1.89 -18.06 15.07
C ASN A 369 -1.82 -18.98 13.84
N GLU A 370 -0.76 -18.81 13.03
CA GLU A 370 -0.29 -19.83 12.09
C GLU A 370 0.55 -20.85 12.86
N SER A 371 0.07 -22.08 12.92
CA SER A 371 0.90 -23.23 13.32
C SER A 371 1.76 -23.64 12.12
N ILE A 372 3.01 -23.17 12.05
CA ILE A 372 4.00 -23.81 11.18
C ILE A 372 4.55 -25.02 11.94
N GLY A 373 3.89 -26.17 11.76
CA GLY A 373 4.34 -27.45 12.30
C GLY A 373 3.19 -28.33 12.78
N ASP A 374 3.01 -29.44 12.07
CA ASP A 374 2.08 -30.56 12.23
C ASP A 374 0.58 -30.28 12.49
N ILE A 375 -0.19 -30.82 11.56
CA ILE A 375 -1.64 -30.85 11.46
C ILE A 375 -2.21 -31.57 12.67
N THR A 376 -2.68 -30.82 13.67
CA THR A 376 -4.01 -30.93 14.32
C THR A 376 -4.01 -30.11 15.62
N GLN A 377 -4.99 -29.21 15.72
CA GLN A 377 -5.35 -28.39 16.89
C GLN A 377 -4.51 -27.15 17.19
N GLN A 378 -4.86 -26.03 16.54
CA GLN A 378 -5.20 -24.77 17.23
C GLN A 378 -5.84 -23.77 16.25
N ILE A 379 -6.83 -23.05 16.77
CA ILE A 379 -7.95 -22.38 16.11
C ILE A 379 -7.52 -21.15 15.26
N LEU A 380 -8.28 -20.83 14.20
CA LEU A 380 -8.19 -19.61 13.36
C LEU A 380 -9.23 -18.54 13.80
N PRO A 381 -8.91 -17.63 14.74
CA PRO A 381 -9.77 -16.48 15.06
C PRO A 381 -10.04 -15.53 13.90
N ILE A 382 -9.22 -15.55 12.85
CA ILE A 382 -9.48 -14.75 11.63
C ILE A 382 -10.74 -15.21 10.90
N GLN A 383 -11.12 -16.49 11.03
CA GLN A 383 -12.33 -17.04 10.41
C GLN A 383 -13.58 -16.28 10.86
N VAL A 384 -13.64 -15.85 12.12
CA VAL A 384 -14.72 -14.99 12.65
C VAL A 384 -14.95 -13.76 11.76
N VAL A 385 -13.86 -13.14 11.28
CA VAL A 385 -13.96 -11.96 10.41
C VAL A 385 -14.52 -12.33 9.05
N HIS A 386 -14.11 -13.47 8.48
CA HIS A 386 -14.64 -13.96 7.21
C HIS A 386 -16.12 -14.32 7.32
N ASP A 387 -16.53 -14.97 8.39
CA ASP A 387 -17.94 -15.33 8.62
C ASP A 387 -18.82 -14.09 8.77
N PHE A 388 -18.32 -13.01 9.39
CA PHE A 388 -19.02 -11.72 9.41
C PHE A 388 -19.09 -11.05 8.03
N ILE A 389 -18.05 -11.18 7.21
CA ILE A 389 -18.07 -10.67 5.84
C ILE A 389 -19.15 -11.40 5.04
N ASP A 390 -19.29 -12.72 5.21
CA ASP A 390 -20.31 -13.51 4.53
C ASP A 390 -21.74 -13.14 4.98
N LYS A 391 -21.94 -12.84 6.27
CA LYS A 391 -23.23 -12.47 6.86
C LYS A 391 -23.69 -11.04 6.53
N SER A 392 -22.79 -10.15 6.10
CA SER A 392 -23.09 -8.74 5.80
C SER A 392 -23.25 -8.49 4.29
N ASP A 393 -24.22 -7.66 3.90
CA ASP A 393 -24.39 -7.19 2.51
C ASP A 393 -23.62 -5.88 2.21
N VAL A 394 -23.13 -5.23 3.26
CA VAL A 394 -22.45 -3.95 3.19
C VAL A 394 -21.04 -4.09 3.75
N HIS A 395 -20.05 -3.79 2.91
CA HIS A 395 -18.63 -3.77 3.29
C HIS A 395 -18.01 -2.44 2.86
N VAL A 396 -17.42 -1.73 3.81
CA VAL A 396 -16.76 -0.45 3.56
C VAL A 396 -15.36 -0.50 4.15
N ILE A 397 -14.35 -0.24 3.31
CA ILE A 397 -12.94 -0.22 3.73
C ILE A 397 -12.44 1.22 3.77
N MET A 398 -11.80 1.59 4.87
CA MET A 398 -11.06 2.85 4.94
C MET A 398 -9.86 2.81 3.98
N ASN A 399 -9.68 3.88 3.22
CA ASN A 399 -8.58 3.99 2.24
C ASN A 399 -7.21 3.91 2.90
N LYS A 400 -7.09 4.37 4.17
CA LYS A 400 -5.87 4.30 4.97
C LYS A 400 -6.17 4.06 6.45
N CYS A 401 -5.23 3.47 7.17
CA CYS A 401 -5.29 3.36 8.62
C CYS A 401 -5.05 4.72 9.30
N GLY A 402 -6.09 5.28 9.93
CA GLY A 402 -6.00 6.55 10.66
C GLY A 402 -4.94 6.54 11.77
N CYS A 403 -4.84 5.45 12.54
CA CYS A 403 -3.88 5.30 13.63
C CYS A 403 -2.42 5.35 13.15
N ARG A 404 -2.08 4.56 12.12
CA ARG A 404 -0.73 4.52 11.53
C ARG A 404 -0.37 5.84 10.86
N LEU A 405 -1.34 6.49 10.20
CA LEU A 405 -1.13 7.81 9.61
C LEU A 405 -0.91 8.91 10.67
N ALA A 406 -1.66 8.88 11.77
CA ALA A 406 -1.55 9.89 12.82
C ALA A 406 -0.20 9.80 13.55
N ARG A 407 0.27 8.58 13.80
CA ARG A 407 1.54 8.32 14.52
C ARG A 407 2.76 8.13 13.61
N LYS A 408 2.61 8.31 12.28
CA LYS A 408 3.68 8.11 11.28
C LYS A 408 4.38 6.76 11.43
N CYS A 409 3.58 5.69 11.44
CA CYS A 409 4.07 4.32 11.60
C CYS A 409 5.19 3.99 10.61
N GLU A 410 6.34 3.59 11.14
CA GLU A 410 7.48 3.14 10.35
C GLU A 410 7.55 1.64 10.18
N HIS A 411 6.74 0.84 10.89
CA HIS A 411 6.87 -0.64 10.87
C HIS A 411 5.86 -1.35 9.95
N PHE A 412 4.70 -0.75 9.71
CA PHE A 412 3.61 -1.34 8.91
C PHE A 412 3.06 -0.31 7.92
N THR A 413 2.60 -0.81 6.76
CA THR A 413 1.94 0.02 5.73
C THR A 413 0.73 0.74 6.30
N ASN A 414 0.41 1.94 5.82
CA ASN A 414 -0.84 2.63 6.17
C ASN A 414 -1.99 2.35 5.19
N GLU A 415 -1.77 1.55 4.15
CA GLU A 415 -2.74 1.25 3.08
C GLU A 415 -3.76 0.16 3.46
N ILE A 416 -3.55 -0.51 4.60
CA ILE A 416 -4.50 -1.46 5.18
C ILE A 416 -5.32 -0.72 6.25
N GLY A 417 -6.43 -0.11 5.83
CA GLY A 417 -7.41 0.56 6.70
C GLY A 417 -8.40 -0.41 7.35
N CYS A 418 -9.24 0.09 8.26
CA CYS A 418 -10.27 -0.69 8.94
C CYS A 418 -11.39 -1.10 7.98
N LEU A 419 -12.00 -2.25 8.24
CA LEU A 419 -13.18 -2.76 7.54
C LEU A 419 -14.41 -2.48 8.41
N PHE A 420 -15.47 -1.96 7.81
CA PHE A 420 -16.75 -1.69 8.45
C PHE A 420 -17.86 -2.47 7.75
N MET A 421 -18.78 -3.03 8.54
CA MET A 421 -19.89 -3.86 8.08
C MET A 421 -21.22 -3.39 8.68
N GLY A 422 -22.32 -3.66 7.97
CA GLY A 422 -23.67 -3.22 8.31
C GLY A 422 -24.07 -1.87 7.70
N GLU A 423 -25.39 -1.60 7.67
CA GLU A 423 -25.98 -0.42 7.00
C GLU A 423 -25.37 0.92 7.42
N THR A 424 -24.94 1.06 8.68
CA THR A 424 -24.37 2.32 9.19
C THR A 424 -23.06 2.67 8.49
N ALA A 425 -22.35 1.66 7.97
CA ALA A 425 -21.11 1.85 7.23
C ALA A 425 -21.31 2.67 5.95
N LEU A 426 -22.52 2.69 5.37
CA LEU A 426 -22.86 3.51 4.20
C LEU A 426 -22.77 5.02 4.47
N HIS A 427 -22.83 5.43 5.73
CA HIS A 427 -22.71 6.84 6.12
C HIS A 427 -21.25 7.28 6.30
N LEU A 428 -20.27 6.38 6.14
CA LEU A 428 -18.87 6.75 6.19
C LEU A 428 -18.50 7.67 5.02
N PRO A 429 -17.63 8.68 5.24
CA PRO A 429 -17.26 9.65 4.20
C PRO A 429 -16.52 8.98 3.03
N HIS A 430 -17.01 9.16 1.80
CA HIS A 430 -16.44 8.53 0.60
C HIS A 430 -15.04 9.07 0.24
N GLY A 431 -14.68 10.28 0.69
CA GLY A 431 -13.33 10.82 0.50
C GLY A 431 -12.22 10.03 1.19
N VAL A 432 -12.56 9.20 2.21
CA VAL A 432 -11.58 8.43 2.98
C VAL A 432 -11.95 6.95 3.16
N SER A 433 -13.06 6.51 2.57
CA SER A 433 -13.52 5.14 2.58
C SER A 433 -14.13 4.76 1.23
N ARG A 434 -14.24 3.47 0.95
CA ARG A 434 -14.89 2.97 -0.27
C ARG A 434 -15.70 1.72 0.03
N ARG A 435 -16.85 1.59 -0.62
CA ARG A 435 -17.60 0.32 -0.62
C ARG A 435 -16.83 -0.70 -1.45
N VAL A 436 -16.83 -1.94 -1.01
CA VAL A 436 -16.14 -3.04 -1.69
C VAL A 436 -17.07 -4.24 -1.83
N SER A 437 -16.74 -5.16 -2.74
CA SER A 437 -17.42 -6.45 -2.82
C SER A 437 -16.97 -7.35 -1.66
N ARG A 438 -17.71 -8.44 -1.48
CA ARG A 438 -17.40 -9.49 -0.51
C ARG A 438 -15.98 -10.03 -0.74
N GLU A 439 -15.66 -10.41 -1.97
CA GLU A 439 -14.37 -11.00 -2.34
C GLU A 439 -13.20 -10.05 -2.00
N VAL A 440 -13.39 -8.75 -2.26
CA VAL A 440 -12.39 -7.72 -1.91
C VAL A 440 -12.25 -7.56 -0.39
N ALA A 441 -13.31 -7.75 0.39
CA ALA A 441 -13.25 -7.72 1.84
C ALA A 441 -12.48 -8.92 2.41
N HIS A 442 -12.72 -10.16 1.92
CA HIS A 442 -11.94 -11.34 2.33
C HIS A 442 -10.45 -11.14 2.00
N ALA A 443 -10.12 -10.74 0.77
CA ALA A 443 -8.74 -10.49 0.37
C ALA A 443 -8.04 -9.41 1.20
N HIS A 444 -8.79 -8.42 1.71
CA HIS A 444 -8.24 -7.38 2.58
C HIS A 444 -7.87 -7.89 3.98
N VAL A 445 -8.64 -8.84 4.51
CA VAL A 445 -8.38 -9.49 5.80
C VAL A 445 -7.12 -10.35 5.72
N GLU A 446 -7.01 -11.19 4.69
CA GLU A 446 -5.84 -12.04 4.46
C GLU A 446 -4.57 -11.20 4.32
N ARG A 447 -4.63 -10.16 3.48
CA ARG A 447 -3.52 -9.22 3.31
C ARG A 447 -3.08 -8.58 4.63
N ALA A 448 -4.01 -8.32 5.56
CA ALA A 448 -3.68 -7.77 6.87
C ALA A 448 -2.97 -8.80 7.76
N ALA A 449 -3.42 -10.05 7.75
CA ALA A 449 -2.85 -11.14 8.53
C ALA A 449 -1.42 -11.47 8.08
N GLU A 450 -1.19 -11.56 6.77
CA GLU A 450 0.12 -11.84 6.18
C GLU A 450 1.21 -10.85 6.62
N VAL A 451 0.89 -9.55 6.66
CA VAL A 451 1.84 -8.53 7.15
C VAL A 451 1.91 -8.45 8.66
N GLY A 452 1.16 -9.29 9.38
CA GLY A 452 1.20 -9.40 10.84
C GLY A 452 0.39 -8.37 11.61
N LEU A 453 -0.68 -7.87 11.02
CA LEU A 453 -1.63 -6.98 11.70
C LEU A 453 -2.72 -7.79 12.38
N VAL A 454 -2.87 -7.61 13.69
CA VAL A 454 -3.84 -8.38 14.50
C VAL A 454 -5.24 -7.79 14.36
N PRO A 455 -6.23 -8.54 13.84
CA PRO A 455 -7.60 -8.09 13.79
C PRO A 455 -8.16 -7.93 15.22
N ILE A 456 -8.85 -6.82 15.43
CA ILE A 456 -9.76 -6.62 16.55
C ILE A 456 -11.12 -6.31 15.95
N THR A 457 -12.11 -7.07 16.35
CA THR A 457 -13.49 -6.92 15.87
C THR A 457 -14.38 -6.46 17.01
N GLY A 458 -15.41 -5.69 16.69
CA GLY A 458 -16.43 -5.30 17.65
C GLY A 458 -17.14 -4.00 17.32
N LYS A 459 -17.98 -3.58 18.27
CA LYS A 459 -18.70 -2.31 18.22
C LYS A 459 -17.99 -1.29 19.08
N ILE A 460 -17.61 -0.16 18.48
CA ILE A 460 -16.99 0.93 19.22
C ILE A 460 -17.71 2.23 18.88
N ARG A 461 -18.39 2.84 19.85
CA ARG A 461 -19.10 4.12 19.66
C ARG A 461 -18.17 5.26 19.25
N ILE A 462 -16.87 5.11 19.49
CA ILE A 462 -15.89 6.09 19.02
C ILE A 462 -15.91 6.21 17.50
N ASP A 463 -16.24 5.15 16.76
CA ASP A 463 -16.32 5.20 15.30
C ASP A 463 -17.49 6.08 14.87
N ASN A 464 -18.67 5.89 15.47
CA ASN A 464 -19.83 6.75 15.22
C ASN A 464 -19.54 8.21 15.53
N PHE A 465 -18.83 8.48 16.62
CA PHE A 465 -18.44 9.83 17.00
C PHE A 465 -17.42 10.45 16.03
N ILE A 466 -16.38 9.71 15.65
CA ILE A 466 -15.32 10.20 14.75
C ILE A 466 -15.88 10.49 13.35
N PHE A 467 -16.79 9.65 12.87
CA PHE A 467 -17.36 9.76 11.52
C PHE A 467 -18.72 10.46 11.49
N LEU A 468 -19.19 10.99 12.63
CA LEU A 468 -20.53 11.59 12.81
C LEU A 468 -21.65 10.74 12.19
N THR A 469 -21.53 9.41 12.28
CA THR A 469 -22.56 8.50 11.77
C THR A 469 -23.61 8.26 12.86
N PRO A 470 -24.87 8.04 12.47
CA PRO A 470 -25.90 7.73 13.45
C PRO A 470 -25.53 6.46 14.22
N ASP A 471 -25.61 6.52 15.56
CA ASP A 471 -25.36 5.39 16.44
C ASP A 471 -26.53 4.41 16.37
N LYS A 472 -26.45 3.51 15.39
CA LYS A 472 -27.36 2.38 15.22
C LYS A 472 -26.61 1.10 15.60
N ASN A 473 -27.32 0.09 16.10
CA ASN A 473 -26.76 -1.25 16.35
C ASN A 473 -26.41 -1.99 15.03
N LYS A 474 -26.10 -1.31 13.93
CA LYS A 474 -25.81 -1.87 12.61
C LYS A 474 -24.44 -1.42 12.09
N LEU A 475 -23.44 -1.40 12.97
CA LEU A 475 -22.06 -1.06 12.63
C LEU A 475 -21.12 -2.02 13.35
N LEU A 476 -20.49 -2.91 12.58
CA LEU A 476 -19.39 -3.74 13.06
C LEU A 476 -18.09 -3.19 12.50
N SER A 477 -17.09 -3.00 13.35
CA SER A 477 -15.78 -2.51 12.97
C SER A 477 -14.73 -3.59 13.15
N VAL A 478 -13.88 -3.75 12.13
CA VAL A 478 -12.68 -4.60 12.19
C VAL A 478 -11.46 -3.72 11.96
N CYS A 479 -10.69 -3.51 13.04
CA CYS A 479 -9.41 -2.81 12.97
C CYS A 479 -8.26 -3.80 12.84
N PHE A 480 -7.35 -3.56 11.90
CA PHE A 480 -6.12 -4.35 11.76
C PHE A 480 -4.99 -3.68 12.55
N CYS A 481 -4.74 -4.13 13.77
CA CYS A 481 -3.85 -3.44 14.71
C CYS A 481 -2.37 -3.79 14.53
N CYS A 482 -1.51 -2.78 14.37
CA CYS A 482 -0.04 -2.89 14.48
C CYS A 482 0.44 -2.82 15.95
N HIS A 483 1.65 -3.29 16.28
CA HIS A 483 2.15 -3.21 17.68
C HIS A 483 2.62 -1.80 18.05
N CYS A 484 3.11 -1.02 17.10
CA CYS A 484 3.77 0.27 17.38
C CYS A 484 2.80 1.47 17.50
N CYS A 485 1.77 1.54 16.65
CA CYS A 485 0.96 2.75 16.48
C CYS A 485 -0.52 2.59 16.80
N CYS A 486 -0.95 1.43 17.31
CA CYS A 486 -2.37 1.19 17.50
C CYS A 486 -2.96 2.14 18.55
N MET A 487 -4.09 2.78 18.22
CA MET A 487 -4.84 3.59 19.17
C MET A 487 -5.26 2.80 20.41
N MET A 488 -5.50 1.49 20.27
CA MET A 488 -5.89 0.63 21.38
C MET A 488 -4.86 0.58 22.52
N THR A 489 -3.59 0.92 22.24
CA THR A 489 -2.57 1.10 23.30
C THR A 489 -2.96 2.18 24.31
N ALA A 490 -3.85 3.12 23.97
CA ALA A 490 -4.36 4.11 24.92
C ALA A 490 -5.20 3.48 26.04
N PHE A 491 -5.81 2.30 25.81
CA PHE A 491 -6.62 1.60 26.81
C PHE A 491 -5.77 1.02 27.96
N LYS A 492 -4.44 0.95 27.83
CA LYS A 492 -3.55 0.57 28.94
C LYS A 492 -3.63 1.49 30.16
N GLN A 493 -4.20 2.69 29.98
CA GLN A 493 -4.43 3.63 31.08
C GLN A 493 -5.66 3.24 31.94
N ILE A 494 -6.42 2.22 31.53
CA ILE A 494 -7.63 1.73 32.20
C ILE A 494 -7.27 0.47 32.99
N PRO A 495 -7.76 0.28 34.23
CA PRO A 495 -7.54 -0.95 34.99
C PRO A 495 -8.11 -2.19 34.28
N GLY A 496 -7.35 -3.30 34.30
CA GLY A 496 -7.70 -4.57 33.64
C GLY A 496 -9.13 -5.06 33.89
N PRO A 497 -9.59 -5.16 35.16
CA PRO A 497 -10.93 -5.66 35.46
C PRO A 497 -12.07 -4.81 34.87
N TYR A 498 -11.85 -3.50 34.70
CA TYR A 498 -12.84 -2.66 34.01
C TYR A 498 -12.77 -2.88 32.51
N LEU A 499 -11.55 -2.99 31.99
CA LEU A 499 -11.28 -3.19 30.56
C LEU A 499 -11.84 -4.53 30.06
N ASP A 500 -11.90 -5.57 30.88
CA ASP A 500 -12.48 -6.88 30.51
C ASP A 500 -13.94 -6.80 30.03
N ASN A 501 -14.69 -5.78 30.50
CA ASN A 501 -16.08 -5.55 30.09
C ASN A 501 -16.19 -4.82 28.74
N VAL A 502 -15.09 -4.23 28.25
CA VAL A 502 -15.04 -3.44 27.00
C VAL A 502 -14.21 -4.15 25.93
N MET A 503 -13.11 -4.78 26.34
CA MET A 503 -12.18 -5.58 25.54
C MET A 503 -12.06 -6.96 26.16
N THR A 504 -13.09 -7.77 25.97
CA THR A 504 -13.19 -9.10 26.57
C THR A 504 -12.24 -10.06 25.85
N PRO A 505 -11.35 -10.76 26.59
CA PRO A 505 -10.56 -11.85 26.03
C PRO A 505 -11.44 -12.92 25.40
N LEU A 506 -10.87 -13.70 24.49
CA LEU A 506 -11.53 -14.91 24.00
C LEU A 506 -11.68 -15.91 25.15
N GLU A 507 -12.83 -16.56 25.21
CA GLU A 507 -13.10 -17.56 26.23
C GLU A 507 -12.18 -18.78 26.05
N GLY A 508 -11.65 -19.31 27.15
CA GLY A 508 -10.69 -20.42 27.11
C GLY A 508 -9.30 -20.03 26.58
N LEU A 509 -9.00 -18.75 26.39
CA LEU A 509 -7.66 -18.30 26.03
C LEU A 509 -6.66 -18.59 27.16
N VAL A 510 -5.65 -19.41 26.86
CA VAL A 510 -4.56 -19.76 27.77
C VAL A 510 -3.25 -19.27 27.18
N ILE A 511 -2.43 -18.63 28.02
CA ILE A 511 -1.09 -18.17 27.66
C ILE A 511 -0.09 -18.95 28.51
N GLU A 512 0.71 -19.79 27.86
CA GLU A 512 1.73 -20.60 28.49
C GLU A 512 3.12 -20.04 28.19
N VAL A 513 3.97 -19.90 29.22
CA VAL A 513 5.38 -19.52 29.05
C VAL A 513 6.25 -20.73 29.42
N THR A 514 6.72 -21.44 28.41
CA THR A 514 7.51 -22.67 28.53
C THR A 514 8.93 -22.42 29.06
N GLU A 515 9.63 -23.50 29.41
CA GLU A 515 11.04 -23.49 29.86
C GLU A 515 12.02 -22.91 28.83
N LYS A 516 11.61 -22.76 27.57
CA LYS A 516 12.43 -22.11 26.52
C LYS A 516 12.60 -20.59 26.74
N CYS A 517 11.89 -20.01 27.71
CA CYS A 517 11.96 -18.59 28.00
C CYS A 517 13.30 -18.24 28.66
N GLN A 518 14.07 -17.36 28.03
CA GLN A 518 15.36 -16.89 28.53
C GLN A 518 15.29 -15.46 29.10
N GLY A 519 14.08 -14.90 29.26
CA GLY A 519 13.92 -13.58 29.87
C GLY A 519 14.44 -12.40 29.04
N CYS A 520 14.59 -12.54 27.72
CA CYS A 520 15.18 -11.53 26.84
C CYS A 520 14.40 -10.21 26.72
N GLY A 521 13.16 -10.12 27.22
CA GLY A 521 12.39 -8.88 27.26
C GLY A 521 11.67 -8.48 25.96
N ILE A 522 11.91 -9.13 24.82
CA ILE A 522 11.28 -8.76 23.53
C ILE A 522 9.74 -8.77 23.60
N CYS A 523 9.16 -9.76 24.30
CA CYS A 523 7.71 -9.82 24.51
C CYS A 523 7.17 -8.63 25.32
N MET A 524 7.94 -8.11 26.28
CA MET A 524 7.62 -6.91 27.03
C MET A 524 7.67 -5.67 26.14
N GLU A 525 8.71 -5.54 25.29
CA GLU A 525 8.86 -4.40 24.36
C GLU A 525 7.74 -4.34 23.30
N THR A 526 7.27 -5.48 22.82
CA THR A 526 6.19 -5.54 21.80
C THR A 526 4.78 -5.41 22.42
N CYS A 527 4.66 -5.46 23.75
CA CYS A 527 3.37 -5.44 24.44
C CYS A 527 2.78 -4.03 24.51
N GLY A 528 1.80 -3.74 23.65
CA GLY A 528 1.13 -2.45 23.62
C GLY A 528 0.26 -2.11 24.85
N PHE A 529 0.03 -3.08 25.75
CA PHE A 529 -0.75 -2.95 26.98
C PHE A 529 0.10 -2.88 28.24
N ASP A 530 1.44 -2.95 28.12
CA ASP A 530 2.37 -3.06 29.24
C ASP A 530 2.03 -4.25 30.17
N ALA A 531 1.44 -5.31 29.61
CA ALA A 531 0.89 -6.42 30.36
C ALA A 531 1.91 -7.51 30.72
N ILE A 532 3.16 -7.38 30.26
CA ILE A 532 4.19 -8.42 30.39
C ILE A 532 5.37 -7.86 31.19
N THR A 533 5.84 -8.61 32.17
CA THR A 533 7.05 -8.30 32.96
C THR A 533 7.99 -9.50 32.98
N ILE A 534 9.27 -9.27 33.25
CA ILE A 534 10.24 -10.36 33.45
C ILE A 534 10.46 -10.55 34.95
N VAL A 535 10.11 -11.74 35.45
CA VAL A 535 10.28 -12.13 36.85
C VAL A 535 11.07 -13.43 36.88
N ASN A 536 12.17 -13.46 37.66
CA ASN A 536 13.06 -14.64 37.75
C ASN A 536 13.52 -15.18 36.39
N GLY A 537 13.83 -14.27 35.45
CA GLY A 537 14.28 -14.64 34.10
C GLY A 537 13.18 -15.16 33.16
N ARG A 538 11.90 -15.06 33.53
CA ARG A 538 10.77 -15.53 32.70
C ARG A 538 9.71 -14.45 32.50
N ALA A 539 9.05 -14.49 31.35
CA ALA A 539 7.93 -13.61 31.06
C ALA A 539 6.70 -14.00 31.89
N VAL A 540 6.07 -13.00 32.52
CA VAL A 540 4.84 -13.14 33.31
C VAL A 540 3.81 -12.16 32.77
N HIS A 541 2.61 -12.65 32.45
CA HIS A 541 1.49 -11.87 31.95
C HIS A 541 0.58 -11.45 33.11
N SER A 542 0.19 -10.19 33.14
CA SER A 542 -0.77 -9.63 34.11
C SER A 542 -2.22 -9.71 33.61
N ASP A 543 -3.15 -9.30 34.46
CA ASP A 543 -4.58 -9.11 34.14
C ASP A 543 -4.81 -8.07 33.02
N GLN A 544 -3.82 -7.24 32.69
CA GLN A 544 -3.91 -6.33 31.55
C GLN A 544 -3.79 -7.03 30.19
N CYS A 545 -3.41 -8.30 30.16
CA CYS A 545 -3.23 -9.03 28.90
C CYS A 545 -4.57 -9.16 28.14
N ARG A 546 -4.55 -8.87 26.84
CA ARG A 546 -5.73 -8.94 25.95
C ARG A 546 -5.71 -10.13 24.99
N GLY A 547 -4.73 -11.02 25.13
CA GLY A 547 -4.67 -12.24 24.32
C GLY A 547 -4.35 -12.07 22.84
N CYS A 548 -3.69 -10.98 22.45
CA CYS A 548 -3.53 -10.63 21.04
C CYS A 548 -2.45 -11.44 20.28
N GLY A 549 -1.84 -12.48 20.84
CA GLY A 549 -0.85 -13.32 20.12
C GLY A 549 0.54 -12.72 19.91
N ARG A 550 0.75 -11.43 20.19
CA ARG A 550 2.01 -10.74 19.84
C ARG A 550 3.25 -11.34 20.53
N CYS A 551 3.12 -11.67 21.80
CA CYS A 551 4.21 -12.22 22.60
C CYS A 551 4.68 -13.59 22.10
N GLU A 552 3.77 -14.42 21.59
CA GLU A 552 4.08 -15.68 20.92
C GLU A 552 4.75 -15.42 19.57
N ARG A 553 4.15 -14.57 18.72
CA ARG A 553 4.66 -14.27 17.38
C ARG A 553 6.08 -13.67 17.37
N PHE A 554 6.38 -12.76 18.30
CA PHE A 554 7.69 -12.08 18.34
C PHE A 554 8.69 -12.75 19.28
N CYS A 555 8.36 -13.89 19.90
CA CYS A 555 9.31 -14.59 20.75
C CYS A 555 10.34 -15.34 19.88
N PRO A 556 11.64 -14.96 19.89
CA PRO A 556 12.65 -15.63 19.07
C PRO A 556 12.86 -17.10 19.46
N ASN A 557 12.58 -17.44 20.72
CA ASN A 557 12.76 -18.80 21.25
C ASN A 557 11.48 -19.65 21.19
N HIS A 558 10.38 -19.13 20.62
CA HIS A 558 9.06 -19.77 20.62
C HIS A 558 8.63 -20.28 22.02
N ALA A 559 8.90 -19.47 23.04
CA ALA A 559 8.72 -19.82 24.44
C ALA A 559 7.32 -19.51 24.97
N VAL A 560 6.64 -18.53 24.37
CA VAL A 560 5.25 -18.19 24.69
C VAL A 560 4.34 -18.91 23.71
N ARG A 561 3.35 -19.64 24.23
CA ARG A 561 2.31 -20.31 23.45
C ARG A 561 0.95 -19.75 23.83
N ILE A 562 0.12 -19.44 22.84
CA ILE A 562 -1.28 -19.11 23.08
C ILE A 562 -2.14 -20.21 22.49
N SER A 563 -2.96 -20.81 23.35
CA SER A 563 -3.96 -21.78 22.98
C SER A 563 -5.34 -21.31 23.39
N ILE A 564 -6.36 -21.88 22.78
CA ILE A 564 -7.75 -21.67 23.16
C ILE A 564 -8.30 -23.05 23.52
N THR A 565 -8.63 -23.25 24.79
CA THR A 565 -9.13 -24.52 25.31
C THR A 565 -10.62 -24.71 25.05
N ASN A 566 -11.36 -23.63 24.80
CA ASN A 566 -12.77 -23.70 24.43
C ASN A 566 -12.90 -23.97 22.90
N PRO A 567 -13.39 -25.15 22.48
CA PRO A 567 -13.56 -25.45 21.06
C PRO A 567 -14.60 -24.54 20.38
N ASN A 568 -15.52 -23.95 21.14
CA ASN A 568 -16.57 -23.07 20.65
C ASN A 568 -16.19 -21.58 20.73
N ALA A 569 -14.96 -21.22 21.13
CA ALA A 569 -14.58 -19.83 21.37
C ALA A 569 -14.84 -18.89 20.18
N VAL A 570 -14.73 -19.40 18.95
CA VAL A 570 -15.07 -18.68 17.71
C VAL A 570 -16.57 -18.40 17.63
N ALA A 571 -17.39 -19.44 17.79
CA ALA A 571 -18.85 -19.33 17.76
C ALA A 571 -19.38 -18.45 18.92
N ASP A 572 -18.80 -18.57 20.11
CA ASP A 572 -19.17 -17.78 21.28
C ASP A 572 -18.80 -16.30 21.09
N ALA A 573 -17.61 -16.03 20.52
CA ALA A 573 -17.21 -14.67 20.16
C ALA A 573 -18.14 -14.07 19.11
N GLU A 574 -18.53 -14.85 18.09
CA GLU A 574 -19.50 -14.45 17.09
C GLU A 574 -20.86 -14.12 17.69
N GLN A 575 -21.45 -15.06 18.44
CA GLN A 575 -22.75 -14.88 19.07
C GLN A 575 -22.76 -13.64 19.95
N ARG A 576 -21.74 -13.48 20.80
CA ARG A 576 -21.59 -12.31 21.65
C ARG A 576 -21.54 -11.01 20.85
N ILE A 577 -20.78 -10.95 19.77
CA ILE A 577 -20.70 -9.74 18.93
C ILE A 577 -22.05 -9.45 18.25
N MET A 578 -22.75 -10.49 17.78
CA MET A 578 -24.06 -10.37 17.13
C MET A 578 -25.14 -9.87 18.11
N GLU A 579 -25.04 -10.15 19.41
CA GLU A 579 -25.93 -9.57 20.42
C GLU A 579 -25.82 -8.04 20.49
N TYR A 580 -24.64 -7.48 20.18
CA TYR A 580 -24.39 -6.03 20.22
C TYR A 580 -24.54 -5.34 18.85
N VAL A 581 -24.43 -6.11 17.76
CA VAL A 581 -24.45 -5.63 16.38
C VAL A 581 -25.28 -6.53 15.47
N ASN A 582 -26.27 -5.93 14.81
CA ASN A 582 -27.06 -6.51 13.75
C ASN A 582 -26.47 -6.05 12.40
N ILE A 583 -25.67 -6.89 11.76
CA ILE A 583 -24.99 -6.59 10.48
C ILE A 583 -25.83 -6.95 9.27
#